data_AF-A0A6A4PSP6-F1
#
_entry.id   AF-A0A6A4PSP6-F1
#
_cell.length_a   1.000
_cell.length_b   1.000
_cell.length_c   1.000
_cell.angle_alpha   90.00
_cell.angle_beta   90.00
_cell.angle_gamma   90.00
#
_symmetry.space_group_name_H-M   'P 1'
#
loop_
_entity.id
_entity.type
_entity.pdbx_description
1 polymer ?
#
loop_
_entity_poly.entity_id
_entity_poly.type
_entity_poly.pdbx_seq_one_letter_code
_entity_poly.pdbx_strand_id
1 'polypeptide(L)'
;MKSIHSIISFLLSKGIHQKDLPRIFGMCPKILTSNINTDLNPVFDFLLQELQVKDHNFIKIVKKNPRFLTSSVINQLKPALFYLKKLGFKDLAALTYQDSILLVSNVEIRGKLEELKEFP
;
A
#
# COMPACT_ATOMS: atom_id res chain seq x y z
N MET A 1 21.10 -11.04 7.52
CA MET A 1 20.24 -10.15 8.33
C MET A 1 20.06 -8.84 7.59
N LYS A 2 18.84 -8.42 7.30
CA LYS A 2 18.61 -7.05 6.80
C LYS A 2 18.66 -6.13 8.01
N SER A 3 19.57 -5.15 7.99
CA SER A 3 19.67 -4.19 9.08
C SER A 3 18.49 -3.22 9.02
N ILE A 4 18.00 -2.78 10.18
CA ILE A 4 17.04 -1.67 10.30
C ILE A 4 17.52 -0.45 9.50
N HIS A 5 18.84 -0.26 9.44
CA HIS A 5 19.46 0.80 8.66
C HIS A 5 19.13 0.70 7.16
N SER A 6 19.10 -0.52 6.59
CA SER A 6 18.75 -0.72 5.18
C SER A 6 17.30 -0.33 4.88
N ILE A 7 16.37 -0.59 5.81
CA ILE A 7 14.96 -0.21 5.66
C ILE A 7 14.82 1.30 5.74
N ILE A 8 15.50 1.94 6.70
CA ILE A 8 15.53 3.39 6.82
C ILE A 8 16.07 4.03 5.53
N SER A 9 17.25 3.60 5.07
CA SER A 9 17.85 4.13 3.83
C SER A 9 16.96 3.93 2.61
N PHE A 10 16.23 2.80 2.54
CA PHE A 10 15.27 2.56 1.47
C PHE A 10 14.05 3.50 1.55
N LEU A 11 13.47 3.72 2.72
CA LEU A 11 12.35 4.65 2.87
C LEU A 11 12.77 6.09 2.55
N LEU A 12 13.98 6.49 2.98
CA LEU A 12 14.56 7.78 2.64
C LEU A 12 14.80 7.92 1.13
N SER A 13 15.32 6.88 0.46
CA SER A 13 15.55 6.92 -1.00
C SER A 13 14.26 7.00 -1.82
N LYS A 14 13.14 6.55 -1.27
CA LYS A 14 11.81 6.75 -1.87
C LYS A 14 11.27 8.17 -1.62
N GLY A 15 11.88 8.96 -0.74
CA GLY A 15 11.48 10.36 -0.47
C GLY A 15 10.74 10.57 0.85
N ILE A 16 10.64 9.54 1.70
CA ILE A 16 10.08 9.71 3.05
C ILE A 16 11.08 10.49 3.90
N HIS A 17 10.66 11.57 4.54
CA HIS A 17 11.56 12.37 5.36
C HIS A 17 11.87 11.69 6.69
N GLN A 18 13.10 11.88 7.18
CA GLN A 18 13.55 11.32 8.46
C GLN A 18 12.62 11.69 9.64
N LYS A 19 12.08 12.92 9.65
CA LYS A 19 11.11 13.40 10.67
C LYS A 19 9.80 12.62 10.69
N ASP A 20 9.43 11.97 9.59
CA ASP A 20 8.18 11.21 9.48
C ASP A 20 8.36 9.74 9.90
N LEU A 21 9.59 9.24 9.94
CA LEU A 21 9.91 7.84 10.28
C LEU A 21 9.44 7.42 11.68
N PRO A 22 9.64 8.20 12.76
CA PRO A 22 9.20 7.79 14.10
C PRO A 22 7.69 7.55 14.17
N ARG A 23 6.91 8.42 13.51
CA ARG A 23 5.45 8.28 13.42
C ARG A 23 5.05 7.05 12.61
N ILE A 24 5.70 6.83 11.46
CA ILE A 24 5.44 5.68 10.59
C ILE A 24 5.71 4.37 11.33
N PHE A 25 6.86 4.25 12.00
CA PHE A 25 7.22 3.05 12.76
C PHE A 25 6.37 2.87 14.01
N GLY A 26 5.99 3.96 14.69
CA GLY A 26 5.06 3.90 15.81
C GLY A 26 3.67 3.39 15.41
N MET A 27 3.18 3.76 14.22
CA MET A 27 1.90 3.28 13.69
C MET A 27 1.97 1.86 13.11
N CYS A 28 3.12 1.47 12.55
CA CYS A 28 3.30 0.15 11.93
C CYS A 28 4.74 -0.37 12.13
N PRO A 29 5.04 -0.96 13.30
CA PRO A 29 6.39 -1.44 13.60
C PRO A 29 6.82 -2.62 12.71
N LYS A 30 5.86 -3.34 12.11
CA LYS A 30 6.11 -4.43 11.16
C LYS A 30 6.94 -4.01 9.94
N ILE A 31 6.95 -2.72 9.59
CA ILE A 31 7.81 -2.21 8.51
C ILE A 31 9.28 -2.52 8.79
N LEU A 32 9.72 -2.45 10.06
CA LEU A 32 11.11 -2.69 10.47
C LEU A 32 11.54 -4.16 10.31
N THR A 33 10.59 -5.08 10.20
CA THR A 33 10.86 -6.51 9.97
C THR A 33 10.50 -6.95 8.56
N SER A 34 10.02 -6.02 7.72
CA SER A 34 9.60 -6.30 6.35
C SER A 34 10.79 -6.40 5.41
N ASN A 35 10.67 -7.25 4.39
CA ASN A 35 11.67 -7.42 3.37
C ASN A 35 11.52 -6.36 2.27
N ILE A 36 12.58 -5.59 2.03
CA ILE A 36 12.59 -4.52 1.01
C ILE A 36 12.15 -5.03 -0.37
N ASN A 37 12.63 -6.18 -0.81
CA ASN A 37 12.44 -6.63 -2.20
C ASN A 37 11.09 -7.34 -2.41
N THR A 38 10.59 -8.05 -1.39
CA THR A 38 9.37 -8.86 -1.50
C THR A 38 8.14 -8.19 -0.93
N ASP A 39 8.31 -7.27 0.02
CA ASP A 39 7.20 -6.66 0.74
C ASP A 39 7.09 -5.18 0.39
N LEU A 40 8.17 -4.40 0.60
CA LEU A 40 8.11 -2.94 0.44
C LEU A 40 8.12 -2.53 -1.04
N ASN A 41 9.12 -2.94 -1.81
CA ASN A 41 9.33 -2.48 -3.18
C ASN A 41 8.15 -2.80 -4.11
N PRO A 42 7.52 -3.99 -4.06
CA PRO A 42 6.34 -4.27 -4.86
C PRO A 42 5.18 -3.30 -4.58
N VAL A 43 5.03 -2.85 -3.34
CA VAL A 43 3.99 -1.87 -2.98
C VAL A 43 4.29 -0.51 -3.61
N PHE A 44 5.56 -0.09 -3.63
CA PHE A 44 5.97 1.13 -4.34
C PHE A 44 5.72 1.00 -5.84
N ASP A 45 6.10 -0.12 -6.44
CA ASP A 45 5.90 -0.36 -7.87
C ASP A 45 4.41 -0.36 -8.23
N PHE A 46 3.56 -0.96 -7.39
CA PHE A 46 2.11 -0.93 -7.54
C PHE A 46 1.55 0.50 -7.51
N LEU A 47 1.99 1.34 -6.57
CA LEU A 47 1.52 2.73 -6.48
C LEU A 47 1.90 3.56 -7.72
N LEU A 48 3.11 3.36 -8.22
CA LEU A 48 3.63 4.12 -9.36
C LEU A 48 3.06 3.61 -10.69
N GLN A 49 2.99 2.30 -10.89
CA GLN A 49 2.62 1.72 -12.19
C GLN A 49 1.11 1.52 -12.34
N GLU A 50 0.43 1.02 -11.30
CA GLU A 50 -0.98 0.60 -11.40
C GLU A 50 -1.95 1.72 -10.98
N LEU A 51 -1.55 2.50 -9.99
CA LEU A 51 -2.33 3.64 -9.49
C LEU A 51 -1.87 4.99 -10.07
N GLN A 52 -0.74 5.03 -10.79
CA GLN A 52 -0.17 6.24 -11.39
C GLN A 52 -0.05 7.40 -10.40
N VAL A 53 0.23 7.09 -9.13
CA VAL A 53 0.39 8.10 -8.09
C VAL A 53 1.72 8.80 -8.32
N LYS A 54 1.68 10.12 -8.52
CA LYS A 54 2.90 10.94 -8.61
C LYS A 54 3.73 10.83 -7.33
N ASP A 55 5.05 10.87 -7.45
CA ASP A 55 6.00 10.64 -6.34
C ASP A 55 5.70 11.49 -5.08
N HIS A 56 5.21 12.72 -5.22
CA HIS A 56 4.91 13.57 -4.07
C HIS A 56 3.63 13.16 -3.30
N ASN A 57 2.71 12.44 -3.94
CA ASN A 57 1.44 12.05 -3.34
C ASN A 57 1.54 10.73 -2.57
N PHE A 58 2.43 9.82 -2.95
CA PHE A 58 2.57 8.55 -2.23
C PHE A 58 3.06 8.77 -0.79
N ILE A 59 3.94 9.75 -0.56
CA ILE A 59 4.46 10.08 0.78
C ILE A 59 3.30 10.39 1.73
N LYS A 60 2.29 11.12 1.23
CA LYS A 60 1.08 11.44 2.01
C LYS A 60 0.29 10.18 2.36
N ILE A 61 0.16 9.24 1.42
CA ILE A 61 -0.53 7.95 1.64
C ILE A 61 0.18 7.14 2.71
N VAL A 62 1.51 6.97 2.59
CA VAL A 62 2.31 6.22 3.57
C VAL A 62 2.24 6.85 4.96
N LYS A 63 2.28 8.18 5.05
CA LYS A 63 2.12 8.89 6.32
C LYS A 63 0.74 8.73 6.94
N LYS A 64 -0.31 8.70 6.12
CA LYS A 64 -1.70 8.53 6.58
C LYS A 64 -1.98 7.09 6.99
N ASN A 65 -1.45 6.11 6.26
CA ASN A 65 -1.67 4.69 6.52
C ASN A 65 -0.43 3.84 6.18
N PRO A 66 0.55 3.76 7.10
CA PRO A 66 1.79 3.04 6.85
C PRO A 66 1.61 1.52 6.70
N ARG A 67 0.47 0.97 7.15
CA ARG A 67 0.10 -0.43 6.93
C ARG A 67 0.04 -0.81 5.46
N PHE A 68 -0.16 0.16 4.56
CA PHE A 68 -0.12 -0.05 3.12
C PHE A 68 1.21 -0.68 2.66
N LEU A 69 2.34 -0.26 3.25
CA LEU A 69 3.67 -0.81 2.96
C LEU A 69 3.85 -2.27 3.35
N THR A 70 3.02 -2.76 4.28
CA THR A 70 3.06 -4.15 4.75
C THR A 70 1.97 -5.02 4.15
N SER A 71 1.18 -4.46 3.23
CA SER A 71 0.07 -5.14 2.57
C SER A 71 0.57 -5.92 1.37
N SER A 72 0.03 -7.12 1.14
CA SER A 72 0.42 -7.91 -0.03
C SER A 72 -0.18 -7.30 -1.30
N VAL A 73 0.69 -6.94 -2.26
CA VAL A 73 0.23 -6.43 -3.56
C VAL A 73 -0.65 -7.45 -4.27
N ILE A 74 -0.21 -8.70 -4.31
CA ILE A 74 -0.88 -9.77 -5.06
C ILE A 74 -2.20 -10.18 -4.39
N ASN A 75 -2.18 -10.34 -3.07
CA ASN A 75 -3.31 -10.94 -2.36
C ASN A 75 -4.30 -9.91 -1.81
N GLN A 76 -3.94 -8.62 -1.75
CA GLN A 76 -4.79 -7.58 -1.16
C GLN A 76 -4.96 -6.39 -2.11
N LEU A 77 -3.87 -5.72 -2.49
CA LEU A 77 -3.97 -4.45 -3.19
C LEU A 77 -4.51 -4.59 -4.63
N LYS A 78 -4.02 -5.56 -5.40
CA LYS A 78 -4.49 -5.82 -6.78
C LYS A 78 -5.96 -6.26 -6.82
N PRO A 79 -6.40 -7.26 -6.03
CA PRO A 79 -7.82 -7.64 -5.99
C PRO A 79 -8.73 -6.50 -5.56
N ALA A 80 -8.33 -5.72 -4.54
CA ALA A 80 -9.08 -4.55 -4.10
C ALA A 80 -9.19 -3.49 -5.20
N LEU A 81 -8.09 -3.23 -5.91
CA LEU A 81 -8.08 -2.30 -7.04
C LEU A 81 -9.00 -2.74 -8.17
N PHE A 82 -8.95 -4.02 -8.52
CA PHE A 82 -9.80 -4.60 -9.56
C PHE A 82 -11.29 -4.48 -9.20
N TYR A 83 -11.62 -4.79 -7.94
CA TYR A 83 -12.98 -4.67 -7.44
C TYR A 83 -13.49 -3.21 -7.49
N LEU A 84 -12.69 -2.25 -7.04
CA LEU A 84 -13.04 -0.83 -7.11
C LEU A 84 -13.20 -0.33 -8.56
N LYS A 85 -12.34 -0.76 -9.49
CA LYS A 85 -12.51 -0.47 -10.92
C LYS A 85 -13.85 -1.01 -11.44
N LYS A 86 -14.22 -2.24 -11.06
CA LYS A 86 -15.49 -2.88 -11.45
C LYS A 86 -16.72 -2.14 -10.92
N LEU A 87 -16.62 -1.54 -9.73
CA LEU A 87 -17.67 -0.68 -9.16
C LEU A 87 -17.78 0.70 -9.82
N GLY A 88 -16.94 1.02 -10.81
CA GLY A 88 -16.98 2.28 -11.54
C GLY A 88 -16.11 3.40 -10.95
N PHE A 89 -15.25 3.09 -9.97
CA PHE A 89 -14.28 4.06 -9.49
C PHE A 89 -13.15 4.27 -10.51
N LYS A 90 -13.14 5.44 -11.15
CA LYS A 90 -12.18 5.80 -12.21
C LYS A 90 -10.92 6.49 -11.68
N ASP A 91 -11.02 7.21 -10.57
CA ASP A 91 -9.88 7.89 -9.94
C ASP A 91 -9.44 7.16 -8.67
N LEU A 92 -8.59 6.16 -8.88
CA LEU A 92 -8.09 5.30 -7.82
C LEU A 92 -6.98 5.99 -7.01
N ALA A 93 -6.31 6.99 -7.61
CA ALA A 93 -5.38 7.86 -6.89
C ALA A 93 -6.14 8.71 -5.86
N ALA A 94 -7.29 9.28 -6.22
CA ALA A 94 -8.16 9.97 -5.28
C ALA A 94 -8.65 9.04 -4.14
N LEU A 95 -8.96 7.78 -4.43
CA LEU A 95 -9.34 6.79 -3.42
C LEU A 95 -8.22 6.47 -2.44
N THR A 96 -6.97 6.37 -2.92
CA THR A 96 -5.83 6.17 -2.01
C THR A 96 -5.60 7.37 -1.08
N TYR A 97 -6.03 8.57 -1.51
CA TYR A 97 -5.91 9.81 -0.75
C TYR A 97 -7.05 10.01 0.26
N GLN A 98 -8.30 9.77 -0.17
CA GLN A 98 -9.50 9.92 0.65
C GLN A 98 -9.64 8.73 1.61
N ASP A 99 -9.59 7.50 1.10
CA ASP A 99 -9.89 6.27 1.83
C ASP A 99 -8.87 5.14 1.57
N SER A 100 -7.61 5.37 1.93
CA SER A 100 -6.56 4.33 1.98
C SER A 100 -6.99 3.07 2.77
N ILE A 101 -7.99 3.20 3.66
CA ILE A 101 -8.58 2.09 4.41
C ILE A 101 -9.20 1.06 3.46
N LEU A 102 -9.86 1.44 2.38
CA LEU A 102 -10.57 0.50 1.50
C LEU A 102 -9.63 -0.50 0.80
N LEU A 103 -8.42 -0.08 0.42
CA LEU A 103 -7.44 -0.96 -0.22
C LEU A 103 -6.76 -1.94 0.76
N VAL A 104 -6.72 -1.59 2.05
CA VAL A 104 -6.10 -2.41 3.12
C VAL A 104 -7.16 -3.21 3.88
N SER A 105 -8.45 -2.90 3.70
CA SER A 105 -9.56 -3.58 4.34
C SER A 105 -9.89 -4.88 3.60
N ASN A 106 -9.20 -5.93 4.02
CA ASN A 106 -9.36 -7.30 3.54
C ASN A 106 -10.79 -7.86 3.76
N VAL A 107 -11.50 -7.35 4.79
CA VAL A 107 -12.71 -7.97 5.33
C VAL A 107 -13.91 -7.90 4.38
N GLU A 108 -14.13 -6.76 3.71
CA GLU A 108 -15.34 -6.57 2.90
C GLU A 108 -15.14 -6.97 1.43
N ILE A 109 -13.89 -6.89 0.96
CA ILE A 109 -13.54 -7.25 -0.42
C ILE A 109 -13.43 -8.76 -0.58
N ARG A 110 -12.95 -9.50 0.44
CA ARG A 110 -12.89 -10.98 0.36
C ARG A 110 -14.27 -11.62 0.20
N GLY A 111 -15.25 -11.22 1.01
CA GLY A 111 -16.61 -11.78 0.91
C GLY A 111 -17.21 -11.58 -0.48
N LYS A 112 -17.03 -10.39 -1.07
CA LYS A 112 -17.55 -10.05 -2.41
C LYS A 112 -16.73 -10.60 -3.58
N LEU A 113 -15.44 -10.90 -3.38
CA LEU A 113 -14.61 -11.56 -4.40
C LEU A 113 -14.89 -13.06 -4.52
N GLU A 114 -15.32 -13.72 -3.44
CA GLU A 114 -15.76 -15.11 -3.50
C GLU A 114 -17.11 -15.23 -4.24
N GLU A 115 -18.06 -14.32 -3.99
CA GLU A 115 -19.32 -14.25 -4.76
C GLU A 115 -19.10 -14.04 -6.27
N LEU A 116 -18.04 -13.31 -6.67
CA LEU A 116 -17.71 -13.08 -8.08
C LEU A 116 -16.98 -14.24 -8.76
N LYS A 117 -16.46 -15.22 -8.01
CA LYS A 117 -15.92 -16.47 -8.57
C LYS A 117 -17.02 -17.51 -8.86
N GLU A 118 -18.23 -17.30 -8.34
CA GLU A 118 -19.38 -18.20 -8.55
C GLU A 118 -20.29 -17.81 -9.72
N PHE A 119 -20.04 -16.69 -10.41
CA PHE A 119 -20.74 -16.39 -11.65
C PHE A 119 -20.05 -17.06 -12.85
N PRO A 120 -20.75 -17.93 -13.61
CA PRO A 120 -20.19 -18.70 -14.73
C PRO A 120 -19.72 -17.84 -15.90
#